data_AF-A0A5C7M5E3-F1
#
_entry.id   AF-A0A5C7M5E3-F1
#
_cell.length_a   1.000
_cell.length_b   1.000
_cell.length_c   1.000
_cell.angle_alpha   90.00
_cell.angle_beta   90.00
_cell.angle_gamma   90.00
#
_symmetry.space_group_name_H-M   'P 1'
#
loop_
_entity.id
_entity.type
_entity.pdbx_description
1 polymer ?
#
loop_
_entity_poly.entity_id
_entity_poly.type
_entity_poly.pdbx_seq_one_letter_code
_entity_poly.pdbx_strand_id
1 'polypeptide(L)'
;MAGLKFVRRDDGLTYEFAEDGEAHGFPSYKRVDLDIWCRRLPHFGWVVCTELGAVSSRPFDHAGFGYLPPEGAWVSRKDDRSYVYDLVHVRS
;
A
#
# COMPACT_ATOMS: atom_id res chain seq x y z
N MET A 1 17.11 -0.19 5.30
CA MET A 1 16.06 -0.83 4.49
C MET A 1 14.95 0.17 4.27
N ALA A 2 14.52 0.36 3.03
CA ALA A 2 13.35 1.18 2.73
C ALA A 2 12.08 0.38 3.08
N GLY A 3 11.08 1.07 3.61
CA GLY A 3 9.81 0.44 3.96
C GLY A 3 8.67 1.44 3.92
N LEU A 4 7.46 0.96 4.15
CA LEU A 4 6.25 1.78 4.22
C LEU A 4 5.56 1.55 5.56
N LYS A 5 4.88 2.57 6.06
CA LYS A 5 3.90 2.42 7.13
C LYS A 5 2.54 2.93 6.65
N PHE A 6 1.51 2.14 6.90
CA PHE A 6 0.12 2.56 6.76
C PHE A 6 -0.43 2.83 8.16
N VAL A 7 -0.72 4.09 8.47
CA VAL A 7 -1.23 4.51 9.79
C VAL A 7 -2.71 4.88 9.65
N ARG A 8 -3.60 4.16 10.32
CA ARG A 8 -5.04 4.44 10.25
C ARG A 8 -5.33 5.80 10.89
N ARG A 9 -6.08 6.66 10.20
CA ARG A 9 -6.38 8.02 10.68
C ARG A 9 -7.28 8.06 11.91
N ASP A 10 -8.14 7.07 12.07
CA ASP A 10 -9.12 7.00 13.16
C ASP A 10 -8.46 6.72 14.52
N ASP A 11 -7.59 5.72 14.59
CA ASP A 11 -7.06 5.20 15.86
C ASP A 11 -5.54 4.95 15.87
N GLY A 12 -4.82 5.34 14.82
CA GLY A 12 -3.38 5.16 14.72
C GLY A 12 -2.91 3.72 14.48
N LEU A 13 -3.81 2.77 14.23
CA LEU A 13 -3.42 1.40 13.93
C LEU A 13 -2.46 1.37 12.75
N THR A 14 -1.26 0.83 12.98
CA THR A 14 -0.15 0.87 12.02
C THR A 14 0.14 -0.52 11.46
N TYR A 15 0.32 -0.59 10.14
CA TYR A 15 0.88 -1.76 9.46
C TYR A 15 2.20 -1.40 8.79
N GLU A 16 3.18 -2.29 8.95
CA GLU A 16 4.50 -2.13 8.35
C GLU A 16 4.63 -2.99 7.10
N PHE A 17 5.26 -2.43 6.07
CA PHE A 17 5.60 -3.13 4.85
C PHE A 17 7.11 -3.02 4.61
N ALA A 18 7.72 -4.15 4.31
CA ALA A 18 9.12 -4.25 3.93
C ALA A 18 9.24 -4.41 2.42
N GLU A 19 10.30 -3.87 1.83
CA GLU A 19 10.63 -4.12 0.43
C GLU A 19 10.79 -5.62 0.17
N ASP A 20 10.15 -6.10 -0.90
CA ASP A 20 10.03 -7.50 -1.29
C ASP A 20 10.17 -7.60 -2.82
N GLY A 21 11.34 -7.18 -3.29
CA GLY A 21 11.73 -7.21 -4.70
C GLY A 21 10.93 -6.25 -5.59
N GLU A 22 10.67 -6.70 -6.82
CA GLU A 22 9.97 -5.92 -7.83
C GLU A 22 8.74 -6.66 -8.37
N ALA A 23 7.73 -5.91 -8.77
CA ALA A 23 6.57 -6.38 -9.51
C ALA A 23 6.23 -5.40 -10.63
N HIS A 24 6.04 -5.92 -11.86
CA HIS A 24 5.72 -5.11 -13.04
C HIS A 24 6.73 -3.98 -13.33
N GLY A 25 8.00 -4.15 -12.96
CA GLY A 25 9.06 -3.15 -13.14
C GLY A 25 9.06 -2.02 -12.11
N PHE A 26 8.38 -2.20 -10.98
CA PHE A 26 8.35 -1.25 -9.86
C PHE A 26 8.64 -1.97 -8.55
N PRO A 27 9.10 -1.26 -7.52
CA PRO A 27 9.27 -1.83 -6.19
C PRO A 27 7.98 -2.50 -5.68
N SER A 28 8.16 -3.60 -4.97
CA SER A 28 7.09 -4.34 -4.30
C SER A 28 7.35 -4.27 -2.80
N TYR A 29 6.30 -4.02 -2.01
CA TYR A 29 6.42 -3.99 -0.55
C TYR A 29 5.44 -4.99 0.05
N LYS A 30 5.92 -5.96 0.83
CA LYS A 30 5.10 -6.97 1.49
C LYS A 30 4.79 -6.55 2.92
N ARG A 31 3.55 -6.74 3.37
CA ARG A 31 3.20 -6.53 4.77
C ARG A 31 3.92 -7.57 5.64
N VAL A 32 4.45 -7.14 6.78
CA VAL A 32 5.32 -8.01 7.60
C VAL A 32 4.60 -9.20 8.25
N ASP A 33 3.28 -9.14 8.38
CA ASP A 33 2.44 -10.10 9.10
C ASP A 33 1.47 -10.88 8.20
N LEU A 34 1.30 -10.51 6.93
CA LEU A 34 0.37 -11.16 5.98
C LEU A 34 0.90 -11.14 4.55
N ASP A 35 0.43 -12.11 3.75
CA ASP A 35 0.64 -12.18 2.30
C ASP A 35 -0.25 -11.18 1.54
N ILE A 36 -0.01 -9.89 1.80
CA ILE A 36 -0.54 -8.79 1.01
C ILE A 36 0.58 -7.80 0.70
N TRP A 37 0.47 -7.15 -0.46
CA TRP A 37 1.53 -6.30 -0.99
C TRP A 37 1.01 -4.94 -1.39
N CYS A 38 1.82 -3.90 -1.15
CA CYS A 38 1.72 -2.62 -1.81
C CYS A 38 2.55 -2.67 -3.10
N ARG A 39 1.90 -2.67 -4.26
CA ARG A 39 2.51 -2.83 -5.60
C ARG A 39 1.84 -1.90 -6.61
N ARG A 40 2.55 -1.61 -7.69
CA ARG A 40 1.97 -0.90 -8.84
C ARG A 40 1.45 -1.89 -9.86
N LEU A 41 0.14 -1.88 -10.10
CA LEU A 41 -0.46 -2.69 -11.15
C LEU A 41 -0.46 -1.93 -12.49
N PRO A 42 -0.21 -2.61 -13.61
CA PRO A 42 -0.28 -2.01 -14.94
C PRO A 42 -1.63 -1.31 -15.17
N HIS A 43 -1.61 -0.07 -15.66
CA HIS A 43 -2.78 0.76 -15.98
C HIS A 43 -3.75 1.09 -14.82
N PHE A 44 -3.55 0.52 -13.63
CA PHE A 44 -4.41 0.76 -12.47
C PHE A 44 -3.76 1.70 -11.44
N GLY A 45 -2.42 1.67 -11.33
CA GLY A 45 -1.66 2.49 -10.37
C GLY A 45 -1.27 1.70 -9.12
N TRP A 46 -0.91 2.41 -8.05
CA TRP A 46 -0.52 1.80 -6.78
C TRP A 46 -1.73 1.26 -6.01
N VAL A 47 -1.59 0.06 -5.46
CA VAL A 47 -2.63 -0.63 -4.69
C VAL A 47 -2.03 -1.44 -3.55
N VAL A 48 -2.87 -1.78 -2.57
CA VAL A 48 -2.64 -2.96 -1.73
C VAL A 48 -3.49 -4.11 -2.28
N CYS A 49 -2.86 -5.25 -2.56
CA CYS A 49 -3.53 -6.43 -3.09
C CYS A 49 -3.01 -7.74 -2.48
N THR A 50 -3.81 -8.79 -2.58
CA THR A 50 -3.35 -10.17 -2.30
C THR A 50 -2.43 -10.67 -3.42
N GLU A 51 -1.81 -11.83 -3.22
CA GLU A 51 -1.02 -12.52 -4.26
C GLU A 51 -1.82 -12.74 -5.55
N LEU A 52 -3.10 -13.09 -5.43
CA LEU A 52 -4.02 -13.28 -6.56
C LEU A 52 -4.48 -11.96 -7.22
N GLY A 53 -3.98 -10.80 -6.76
CA GLY A 53 -4.31 -9.49 -7.31
C GLY A 53 -5.63 -8.90 -6.83
N ALA A 54 -6.27 -9.47 -5.80
CA ALA A 54 -7.48 -8.89 -5.24
C ALA A 54 -7.16 -7.58 -4.49
N VAL A 55 -7.62 -6.45 -5.02
CA VAL A 55 -7.33 -5.11 -4.48
C VAL A 55 -8.18 -4.84 -3.23
N SER A 56 -7.51 -4.39 -2.17
CA SER A 56 -8.14 -3.98 -0.91
C SER A 56 -7.90 -2.51 -0.57
N SER A 57 -6.85 -1.88 -1.12
CA SER A 57 -6.54 -0.47 -0.87
C SER A 57 -6.01 0.25 -2.11
N ARG A 58 -6.22 1.56 -2.17
CA ARG A 58 -5.68 2.46 -3.21
C ARG A 58 -5.46 3.87 -2.64
N PRO A 59 -4.57 4.68 -3.22
CA PRO A 59 -4.48 6.08 -2.85
C PRO A 59 -5.80 6.79 -3.14
N PHE A 60 -6.15 7.73 -2.27
CA PHE A 60 -7.48 8.34 -2.22
C PHE A 60 -7.69 9.37 -3.34
N ASP A 61 -6.73 10.27 -3.51
CA ASP A 61 -6.88 11.43 -4.39
C ASP A 61 -6.50 11.14 -5.85
N HIS A 62 -5.52 10.27 -6.07
CA HIS A 62 -5.06 9.89 -7.41
C HIS A 62 -4.56 8.44 -7.44
N ALA A 63 -4.56 7.81 -8.61
CA ALA A 63 -4.12 6.41 -8.76
C ALA A 63 -2.63 6.17 -8.42
N GLY A 64 -1.80 7.21 -8.39
CA GLY A 64 -0.36 7.09 -8.15
C GLY A 64 0.33 6.32 -9.28
N PHE A 65 0.73 7.02 -10.34
CA PHE A 65 1.44 6.38 -11.46
C PHE A 65 2.96 6.57 -11.41
N GLY A 66 3.49 7.19 -10.35
CA GLY A 66 4.94 7.38 -10.15
C GLY A 66 5.69 6.09 -9.78
N TYR A 67 7.02 6.22 -9.65
CA TYR A 67 7.93 5.10 -9.37
C TYR A 67 7.79 4.52 -7.96
N LEU A 68 7.38 5.33 -6.99
CA LEU A 68 7.12 4.94 -5.61
C LEU A 68 5.63 5.08 -5.29
N PRO A 69 5.11 4.32 -4.31
CA PRO A 69 3.75 4.56 -3.84
C PRO A 69 3.62 5.99 -3.33
N PRO A 70 2.51 6.68 -3.59
CA PRO A 70 2.33 8.02 -3.08
C PRO A 70 2.12 8.00 -1.56
N GLU A 71 2.81 8.89 -0.86
CA GLU A 71 2.51 9.21 0.53
C GLU A 71 1.15 9.89 0.66
N GLY A 72 0.59 9.90 1.87
CA GLY A 72 -0.68 10.55 2.19
C GLY A 72 -1.86 9.58 2.20
N ALA A 73 -3.05 10.05 1.83
CA ALA A 73 -4.30 9.35 2.08
C ALA A 73 -4.50 8.12 1.18
N TRP A 74 -4.86 7.00 1.80
CA TRP A 74 -5.26 5.75 1.15
C TRP A 74 -6.56 5.24 1.74
N VAL A 75 -7.47 4.76 0.89
CA VAL A 75 -8.72 4.13 1.34
C VAL A 75 -8.62 2.62 1.18
N SER A 76 -8.96 1.91 2.24
CA SER A 76 -8.96 0.45 2.29
C SER A 76 -10.35 -0.09 2.60
N ARG A 77 -10.83 -1.03 1.79
CA ARG A 77 -12.03 -1.82 2.09
C ARG A 77 -11.64 -3.00 2.99
N LYS A 78 -12.36 -3.15 4.10
CA LYS A 78 -12.30 -4.33 4.98
C LYS A 78 -13.73 -4.77 5.26
N ASP A 79 -14.11 -5.92 4.73
CA ASP A 79 -15.48 -6.42 4.75
C ASP A 79 -16.49 -5.36 4.28
N ASP A 80 -17.42 -4.95 5.14
CA ASP A 80 -18.47 -3.96 4.90
C ASP A 80 -18.05 -2.51 5.22
N ARG A 81 -16.80 -2.29 5.64
CA ARG A 81 -16.29 -0.98 6.07
C ARG A 81 -15.17 -0.47 5.18
N SER A 82 -15.01 0.84 5.18
CA SER A 82 -13.85 1.52 4.60
C SER A 82 -13.11 2.29 5.68
N TYR A 83 -11.78 2.28 5.58
CA TYR A 83 -10.90 2.97 6.51
C TYR A 83 -9.89 3.80 5.72
N VAL A 84 -9.55 4.97 6.24
CA VAL A 84 -8.52 5.84 5.67
C VAL A 84 -7.22 5.67 6.45
N TYR A 85 -6.15 5.48 5.72
CA TYR A 85 -4.79 5.37 6.23
C TYR A 85 -3.92 6.46 5.61
N ASP A 86 -2.90 6.91 6.34
CA ASP A 86 -1.78 7.64 5.77
C ASP A 86 -0.63 6.69 5.46
N LEU A 87 -0.16 6.69 4.22
CA LEU A 87 1.07 6.03 3.80
C LEU A 87 2.24 6.97 4.04
N VAL A 88 3.25 6.50 4.75
CA VAL A 88 4.54 7.19 4.93
C VAL A 88 5.70 6.30 4.53
N HIS A 89 6.69 6.88 3.86
CA HIS A 89 7.94 6.20 3.54
C HIS A 89 8.87 6.20 4.74
N VAL A 90 9.36 5.02 5.11
CA VAL A 90 10.37 4.85 6.14
C VAL A 90 11.72 4.69 5.44
N ARG A 91 12.59 5.68 5.63
CA ARG A 91 14.01 5.58 5.27
C ARG A 91 14.78 5.23 6.54
N SER A 92 15.61 4.20 6.47
CA SER A 92 16.66 3.92 7.46
C SER A 92 17.82 4.90 7.29
#